data_AF-A0A7V0VA08-F1
#
_entry.id   AF-A0A7V0VA08-F1
#
_cell.length_a   1.000
_cell.length_b   1.000
_cell.length_c   1.000
_cell.angle_alpha   90.00
_cell.angle_beta   90.00
_cell.angle_gamma   90.00
#
_symmetry.space_group_name_H-M   'P 1'
#
loop_
_entity.id
_entity.type
_entity.pdbx_description
1 polymer ?
#
loop_
_entity_poly.entity_id
_entity_poly.type
_entity_poly.pdbx_seq_one_letter_code
_entity_poly.pdbx_strand_id
1 'polypeptide(L)'
;MKAEGWIKILKIKPPEEFKAESRNVFSRLAGTYDRILVLERPVHNRIVEKLSLVTYHSVLDVGCGTGALLSLIAKKKLMSSLQELILPLG
;
A
#
# COMPACT_ATOMS: atom_id res chain seq x y z
N MET A 1 17.17 40.57 10.33
CA MET A 1 17.36 39.49 11.33
C MET A 1 16.01 39.00 11.81
N LYS A 2 15.78 37.68 11.62
CA LYS A 2 14.86 36.74 12.31
C LYS A 2 13.35 37.02 12.35
N ALA A 3 12.66 36.51 11.33
CA ALA A 3 11.29 36.03 11.46
C ALA A 3 11.31 34.65 12.12
N GLU A 4 11.17 34.58 13.45
CA GLU A 4 11.00 33.33 14.19
C GLU A 4 9.59 33.27 14.79
N GLY A 5 8.59 33.17 13.91
CA GLY A 5 7.21 32.88 14.27
C GLY A 5 6.86 31.44 13.91
N TRP A 6 7.46 30.47 14.60
CA TRP A 6 7.17 29.06 14.38
C TRP A 6 5.73 28.76 14.81
N ILE A 7 4.88 28.40 13.85
CA ILE A 7 3.57 27.79 14.11
C ILE A 7 3.84 26.53 14.94
N LYS A 8 3.57 26.58 16.25
CA LYS A 8 3.43 25.38 17.07
C LYS A 8 2.22 24.64 16.54
N ILE A 9 2.45 23.68 15.63
CA ILE A 9 1.45 22.68 15.27
C ILE A 9 1.17 21.93 16.58
N LEU A 10 0.07 22.29 17.24
CA LEU A 10 -0.45 21.55 18.38
C LEU A 10 -0.67 20.12 17.89
N LYS A 11 0.10 19.16 18.42
CA LYS A 11 -0.11 17.73 18.20
C LYS A 11 -1.39 17.32 18.94
N ILE A 12 -2.54 17.71 18.40
CA ILE A 12 -3.84 17.25 18.89
C ILE A 12 -4.00 15.82 18.38
N LYS A 13 -3.98 14.87 19.32
CA LYS A 13 -4.28 13.47 18.99
C LYS A 13 -5.78 13.39 18.59
N PRO A 14 -6.13 12.73 17.48
CA PRO A 14 -7.53 12.53 17.13
C PRO A 14 -8.26 11.81 18.27
N PRO A 15 -9.50 12.22 18.61
CA PRO A 15 -10.32 11.50 19.58
C PRO A 15 -10.44 10.01 19.23
N GLU A 16 -10.56 9.15 20.24
CA GLU A 16 -10.67 7.70 19.99
C GLU A 16 -11.98 7.33 19.26
N GLU A 17 -13.04 8.11 19.48
CA GLU A 17 -14.31 8.01 18.76
C GLU A 17 -14.12 8.21 17.25
N PHE A 18 -13.36 9.23 16.86
CA PHE A 18 -13.05 9.51 15.45
C PHE A 18 -12.31 8.33 14.80
N LYS A 19 -11.38 7.70 15.53
CA LYS A 19 -10.67 6.53 15.02
C LYS A 19 -11.59 5.31 14.90
N ALA A 20 -12.51 5.13 15.84
CA ALA A 20 -13.49 4.06 15.80
C ALA A 20 -14.45 4.22 14.62
N GLU A 21 -14.95 5.44 14.41
CA GLU A 21 -15.78 5.79 13.26
C GLU A 21 -15.04 5.53 11.94
N SER A 22 -13.80 6.01 11.83
CA SER A 22 -12.96 5.78 10.64
C SER A 22 -12.80 4.29 10.34
N ARG A 23 -12.47 3.46 11.35
CA ARG A 23 -12.39 2.01 11.19
C ARG A 23 -13.70 1.43 10.66
N ASN A 24 -14.83 1.80 11.26
CA ASN A 24 -16.15 1.28 10.88
C ASN A 24 -16.51 1.65 9.44
N VAL A 25 -16.23 2.89 9.01
CA VAL A 25 -16.47 3.34 7.64
C VAL A 25 -15.66 2.50 6.65
N PHE A 26 -14.35 2.34 6.90
CA PHE A 26 -13.49 1.54 6.02
C PHE A 26 -13.90 0.06 6.00
N SER A 27 -14.23 -0.53 7.16
CA SER A 27 -14.73 -1.91 7.22
C SER A 27 -16.02 -2.11 6.44
N ARG A 28 -16.97 -1.17 6.54
CA ARG A 28 -18.23 -1.23 5.79
C ARG A 28 -18.01 -1.13 4.29
N LEU A 29 -17.07 -0.29 3.87
CA LEU A 29 -16.79 -0.06 2.45
C LEU A 29 -15.89 -1.14 1.84
N ALA A 30 -15.17 -1.95 2.63
CA ALA A 30 -14.18 -2.90 2.13
C ALA A 30 -14.67 -3.77 0.96
N GLY A 31 -15.92 -4.25 0.99
CA GLY A 31 -16.48 -5.09 -0.08
C GLY A 31 -16.75 -4.37 -1.42
N THR A 32 -16.85 -3.04 -1.42
CA THR A 32 -17.07 -2.20 -2.61
C THR A 32 -15.91 -1.24 -2.90
N TYR A 33 -14.95 -1.16 -1.98
CA TYR A 33 -13.81 -0.24 -1.98
C TYR A 33 -13.00 -0.34 -3.28
N ASP A 34 -12.66 -1.57 -3.68
CA ASP A 34 -11.87 -1.86 -4.89
C ASP A 34 -12.60 -1.55 -6.20
N ARG A 35 -13.93 -1.46 -6.17
CA ARG A 35 -14.74 -1.12 -7.35
C ARG A 35 -14.73 0.38 -7.62
N ILE A 36 -14.50 1.19 -6.59
CA ILE A 36 -14.55 2.66 -6.65
C ILE A 36 -13.14 3.23 -6.88
N LEU A 37 -12.10 2.58 -6.34
CA LEU A 37 -10.70 3.02 -6.46
C LEU A 37 -9.98 2.51 -7.71
N VAL A 38 -10.65 2.53 -8.87
CA VAL A 38 -10.03 2.23 -10.17
C VAL A 38 -8.80 3.12 -10.44
N LEU A 39 -8.78 4.32 -9.86
CA LEU A 39 -7.70 5.30 -9.97
C LEU A 39 -6.40 4.91 -9.25
N GLU A 40 -6.42 3.93 -8.34
CA GLU A 40 -5.21 3.47 -7.64
C GLU A 40 -4.45 2.39 -8.42
N ARG A 41 -5.09 1.75 -9.41
CA ARG A 41 -4.46 0.69 -10.22
C ARG A 41 -3.17 1.14 -10.92
N PRO A 42 -3.07 2.34 -11.54
CA PRO A 42 -1.83 2.83 -12.11
C PRO A 42 -0.72 2.97 -11.07
N VAL A 43 -1.07 3.42 -9.85
CA VAL A 43 -0.11 3.58 -8.75
C VAL A 43 0.39 2.21 -8.29
N HIS A 44 -0.51 1.24 -8.08
CA HIS A 44 -0.12 -0.12 -7.72
C HIS A 44 0.82 -0.76 -8.74
N ASN A 45 0.51 -0.63 -10.03
CA ASN A 45 1.38 -1.15 -11.10
C ASN A 45 2.77 -0.49 -11.05
N ARG A 46 2.82 0.83 -10.87
CA ARG A 46 4.10 1.55 -10.80
C ARG A 46 4.92 1.16 -9.56
N ILE A 47 4.27 0.89 -8.43
CA ILE A 47 4.93 0.38 -7.23
C ILE A 47 5.53 -1.01 -7.51
N VAL A 48 4.75 -1.92 -8.10
CA VAL A 48 5.22 -3.28 -8.44
C VAL A 48 6.39 -3.24 -9.43
N GLU A 49 6.35 -2.37 -10.44
CA GLU A 49 7.48 -2.14 -11.35
C GLU A 49 8.73 -1.69 -10.59
N LYS A 50 8.61 -0.69 -9.71
CA LYS A 50 9.75 -0.21 -8.93
C LYS A 50 10.30 -1.27 -7.98
N LEU A 51 9.43 -2.06 -7.35
CA LEU A 51 9.84 -3.17 -6.49
C LEU A 51 10.59 -4.25 -7.27
N SER A 52 10.32 -4.43 -8.56
CA SER A 52 11.09 -5.37 -9.40
C SER A 52 12.53 -4.93 -9.67
N LEU A 53 12.89 -3.68 -9.38
CA LEU A 53 14.24 -3.14 -9.56
C LEU A 53 15.12 -3.33 -8.31
N VAL A 54 14.56 -3.82 -7.20
CA VAL A 54 15.27 -3.98 -5.93
C VAL A 54 15.11 -5.41 -5.40
N THR A 55 16.13 -5.90 -4.70
CA THR A 55 16.04 -7.22 -4.04
C THR A 55 15.42 -7.06 -2.65
N TYR A 56 14.42 -7.88 -2.32
CA TYR A 56 13.79 -7.91 -1.01
C TYR A 56 13.28 -9.32 -0.66
N HIS A 57 13.35 -9.66 0.63
CA HIS A 57 12.89 -10.97 1.11
C HIS A 57 11.43 -10.94 1.59
N SER A 58 11.02 -9.87 2.25
CA SER A 58 9.69 -9.70 2.86
C SER A 58 9.13 -8.31 2.60
N VAL A 59 7.80 -8.19 2.63
CA VAL A 59 7.06 -6.92 2.48
C VAL A 59 6.03 -6.80 3.60
N LEU A 60 5.96 -5.62 4.22
CA LEU A 60 4.90 -5.24 5.13
C LEU A 60 4.14 -4.06 4.51
N ASP A 61 2.85 -4.25 4.24
CA ASP A 61 1.97 -3.22 3.69
C ASP A 61 1.05 -2.68 4.81
N VAL A 62 1.30 -1.44 5.24
CA VAL A 62 0.59 -0.81 6.36
C VAL A 62 -0.58 -0.01 5.83
N GLY A 63 -1.79 -0.35 6.27
CA GLY A 63 -3.01 0.22 5.69
C GLY A 63 -3.32 -0.38 4.31
N CYS A 64 -3.06 -1.68 4.13
CA CYS A 64 -3.19 -2.42 2.88
C CYS A 64 -4.62 -2.48 2.28
N GLY A 65 -5.61 -1.92 2.98
CA GLY A 65 -7.01 -1.93 2.57
C GLY A 65 -7.51 -3.36 2.36
N THR A 66 -7.91 -3.67 1.13
CA THR A 66 -8.37 -4.99 0.69
C THR A 66 -7.22 -5.96 0.35
N GLY A 67 -5.97 -5.50 0.39
CA GLY A 67 -4.80 -6.29 0.01
C GLY A 67 -4.55 -6.38 -1.49
N ALA A 68 -5.18 -5.52 -2.31
CA ALA A 68 -5.04 -5.53 -3.77
C ALA A 68 -3.57 -5.36 -4.22
N LEU A 69 -2.84 -4.39 -3.63
CA LEU A 69 -1.42 -4.19 -3.93
C LEU A 69 -0.57 -5.39 -3.52
N LEU A 70 -0.77 -5.90 -2.28
CA LEU A 70 -0.03 -7.05 -1.78
C LEU A 70 -0.26 -8.30 -2.64
N SER A 71 -1.48 -8.49 -3.15
CA SER A 71 -1.82 -9.56 -4.09
C SER A 71 -1.06 -9.42 -5.42
N LEU A 72 -0.93 -8.21 -5.95
CA LEU A 72 -0.14 -7.94 -7.17
C LEU A 72 1.36 -8.22 -6.95
N ILE A 73 1.90 -7.80 -5.81
CA ILE A 73 3.30 -8.07 -5.42
C ILE A 73 3.55 -9.58 -5.34
N ALA A 74 2.69 -10.31 -4.63
CA ALA A 74 2.79 -11.76 -4.48
C ALA A 74 2.74 -12.48 -5.84
N LYS A 75 1.81 -12.08 -6.72
CA LYS A 75 1.69 -12.65 -8.07
C LYS A 75 2.96 -12.41 -8.90
N LYS A 76 3.55 -11.20 -8.83
CA LYS A 76 4.78 -10.87 -9.56
C LYS A 76 5.97 -11.68 -9.05
N LYS A 77 6.11 -11.84 -7.74
CA LYS A 77 7.18 -12.64 -7.12
C LYS A 77 7.09 -14.11 -7.52
N LEU A 78 5.88 -14.70 -7.48
CA LEU A 78 5.66 -16.06 -7.95
C LEU A 78 6.07 -16.23 -9.42
N MET A 79 5.70 -15.28 -10.28
CA MET A 79 6.05 -15.33 -11.71
C MET A 79 7.57 -15.26 -11.94
N SER A 80 8.29 -14.43 -11.18
CA SER A 80 9.76 -14.35 -11.24
C SER A 80 10.39 -15.69 -10.88
N SER A 81 9.95 -16.29 -9.77
CA SER A 81 10.45 -17.60 -9.34
C SER A 81 10.16 -18.70 -10.35
N LEU A 82 8.98 -18.69 -11.00
CA LEU A 82 8.65 -19.63 -12.07
C LEU A 82 9.53 -19.46 -13.32
N GLN A 83 9.86 -18.23 -13.71
CA GLN A 83 10.77 -17.98 -14.83
C GLN A 83 12.17 -18.51 -14.55
N GLU A 84 12.69 -18.31 -13.34
CA GLU A 84 13.97 -18.87 -12.89
C GLU A 84 13.99 -20.40 -12.88
N LEU A 85 12.84 -21.06 -12.65
CA LEU A 85 12.69 -22.51 -12.69
C LEU A 85 12.58 -23.10 -14.10
N ILE A 86 12.08 -22.34 -15.08
CA ILE A 86 11.85 -22.80 -16.45
C ILE A 86 13.08 -22.53 -17.37
N LEU A 87 13.85 -21.47 -17.09
CA LEU A 87 15.07 -21.13 -17.83
C LEU A 87 16.23 -22.16 -17.77
N PRO A 88 16.43 -22.99 -16.72
CA PRO A 88 17.54 -23.96 -16.68
C PRO A 88 17.28 -25.25 -17.49
N LEU A 89 16.21 -25.34 -18.28
CA LEU A 89 15.89 -26.50 -19.13
C LEU A 89 16.34 -26.35 -20.59
N GLY A 90 17.18 -25.35 -20.89
CA GLY A 90 17.79 -25.12 -22.21
C GLY A 90 19.28 -25.37 -22.23
#